data_AF-A0A7W6HUU1-F1
#
_entry.id   AF-A0A7W6HUU1-F1
#
_cell.length_a   1.000
_cell.length_b   1.000
_cell.length_c   1.000
_cell.angle_alpha   90.00
_cell.angle_beta   90.00
_cell.angle_gamma   90.00
#
_symmetry.space_group_name_H-M   'P 1'
#
loop_
_entity.id
_entity.type
_entity.pdbx_description
1 polymer ?
#
loop_
_entity_poly.entity_id
_entity_poly.type
_entity_poly.pdbx_seq_one_letter_code
_entity_poly.pdbx_strand_id
1 'polypeptide(L)'
;MRPFCMRQSLRLALTMGIFQGGMTLLGWLMGVSFSSYITAFDHWIAFILLGFLGGKMIYESFGEEETTISSFSTKTLLTLGVATSIDALAVGVSMAFLKTSIYFPAFIIGFVTFALSLIGVISGYRFGKIKGINVELFGGIILIAIGVKILIEHLME
;
A
#
# COMPACT_ATOMS: atom_id res chain seq x y z
N MET A 1 -23.92 -7.56 -17.02
CA MET A 1 -23.06 -6.64 -16.26
C MET A 1 -23.89 -6.04 -15.14
N ARG A 2 -23.48 -6.20 -13.87
CA ARG A 2 -24.23 -5.63 -12.73
C ARG A 2 -24.19 -4.09 -12.78
N PRO A 3 -25.24 -3.39 -12.32
CA PRO A 3 -25.27 -1.93 -12.35
C PRO A 3 -24.16 -1.36 -11.47
N PHE A 4 -23.54 -0.27 -11.92
CA PHE A 4 -22.60 0.51 -11.13
C PHE A 4 -23.28 0.92 -9.82
N CYS A 5 -22.84 0.35 -8.70
CA CYS A 5 -23.44 0.60 -7.41
C CYS A 5 -22.54 1.56 -6.65
N MET A 6 -22.82 2.86 -6.73
CA MET A 6 -22.11 3.94 -6.03
C MET A 6 -21.89 3.61 -4.54
N ARG A 7 -22.87 2.92 -3.93
CA ARG A 7 -22.82 2.46 -2.53
C ARG A 7 -21.70 1.45 -2.27
N GLN A 8 -21.39 0.57 -3.23
CA GLN A 8 -20.31 -0.41 -3.10
C GLN A 8 -18.94 0.24 -3.32
N SER A 9 -18.82 1.14 -4.31
CA SER A 9 -17.60 1.92 -4.55
C SER A 9 -17.23 2.79 -3.35
N LEU A 10 -18.22 3.46 -2.75
CA LEU A 10 -18.02 4.26 -1.54
C LEU A 10 -17.59 3.39 -0.35
N ARG A 11 -18.21 2.22 -0.18
CA ARG A 11 -17.84 1.28 0.88
C ARG A 11 -16.41 0.78 0.71
N LEU A 12 -15.99 0.42 -0.51
CA LEU A 12 -14.60 0.04 -0.80
C LEU A 12 -13.64 1.16 -0.47
N ALA A 13 -13.88 2.35 -1.01
CA ALA A 13 -13.01 3.51 -0.81
C ALA A 13 -12.86 3.86 0.68
N LEU A 14 -13.97 3.86 1.43
CA LEU A 14 -13.95 4.09 2.89
C LEU A 14 -13.15 3.03 3.62
N THR A 15 -13.39 1.74 3.33
CA THR A 15 -12.65 0.66 3.95
C THR A 15 -11.15 0.79 3.66
N MET A 16 -10.76 1.06 2.42
CA MET A 16 -9.36 1.24 2.05
C MET A 16 -8.74 2.46 2.74
N GLY A 17 -9.38 3.63 2.72
CA GLY A 17 -8.84 4.83 3.36
C GLY A 17 -8.65 4.67 4.87
N ILE A 18 -9.62 4.05 5.55
CA ILE A 18 -9.55 3.79 6.99
C ILE A 18 -8.46 2.77 7.31
N PHE A 19 -8.41 1.65 6.58
CA PHE A 19 -7.42 0.61 6.81
C PHE A 19 -6.01 1.14 6.55
N GLN A 20 -5.78 1.83 5.43
CA GLN A 20 -4.46 2.35 5.05
C GLN A 20 -3.99 3.39 6.07
N GLY A 21 -4.80 4.43 6.36
CA GLY A 21 -4.44 5.44 7.36
C GLY A 21 -4.25 4.87 8.77
N GLY A 22 -5.11 3.93 9.19
CA GLY A 22 -5.00 3.26 10.47
C GLY A 22 -3.74 2.38 10.56
N MET A 23 -3.40 1.65 9.50
CA MET A 23 -2.22 0.80 9.47
C MET A 23 -0.92 1.62 9.41
N THR A 24 -0.92 2.79 8.76
CA THR A 24 0.23 3.72 8.82
C THR A 24 0.47 4.22 10.23
N LEU A 25 -0.60 4.55 10.98
CA LEU A 25 -0.48 4.95 12.38
C LEU A 25 0.02 3.79 13.26
N LEU A 26 -0.49 2.58 13.04
CA LEU A 26 -0.02 1.38 13.75
C LEU A 26 1.45 1.10 13.45
N GLY A 27 1.86 1.15 12.18
CA GLY A 27 3.25 1.00 11.77
C GLY A 27 4.16 2.03 12.45
N TRP A 28 3.73 3.28 12.53
CA TRP A 28 4.46 4.31 13.25
C TRP A 28 4.56 4.04 14.76
N LEU A 29 3.46 3.67 15.41
CA LEU A 29 3.47 3.31 16.85
C LEU A 29 4.42 2.14 17.14
N MET A 30 4.43 1.13 16.28
CA MET A 30 5.38 0.03 16.36
C MET A 30 6.81 0.55 16.16
N GLY A 31 7.06 1.31 15.10
CA GLY A 31 8.38 1.86 14.77
C GLY A 31 8.95 2.75 15.89
N VAL A 32 8.15 3.61 16.52
CA VAL A 32 8.60 4.45 17.65
C VAL A 32 8.93 3.61 18.88
N SER A 33 8.14 2.57 19.16
CA SER A 33 8.41 1.66 20.30
C SER A 33 9.70 0.87 20.09
N PHE A 34 10.02 0.53 18.85
CA PHE A 34 11.26 -0.17 18.48
C PHE A 34 12.46 0.77 18.24
N SER A 35 12.23 2.07 17.97
CA SER A 35 13.25 3.09 17.71
C SER A 35 14.28 3.20 18.84
N SER A 36 13.87 2.99 20.10
CA SER A 36 14.80 3.02 21.24
C SER A 36 15.77 1.83 21.29
N TYR A 37 15.52 0.75 20.54
CA TYR A 37 16.37 -0.46 20.48
C TYR A 37 17.20 -0.53 19.18
N ILE A 38 16.90 0.32 18.19
CA ILE A 38 17.28 0.16 16.78
C ILE A 38 18.14 1.31 16.24
N THR A 39 18.58 2.27 17.07
CA THR A 39 19.40 3.43 16.66
C THR A 39 20.71 3.13 15.89
N ALA A 40 21.11 1.86 15.73
CA ALA A 40 22.24 1.42 14.89
C ALA A 40 21.84 0.73 13.56
N PHE A 41 20.56 0.44 13.31
CA PHE A 41 20.07 -0.37 12.18
C PHE A 41 19.03 0.33 11.28
N ASP A 42 18.75 1.62 11.50
CA ASP A 42 17.72 2.43 10.81
C ASP A 42 17.62 2.17 9.28
N HIS A 43 18.75 2.05 8.60
CA HIS A 43 18.80 2.01 7.14
C HIS A 43 18.59 0.61 6.55
N TRP A 44 19.12 -0.43 7.20
CA TRP A 44 18.91 -1.81 6.78
C TRP A 44 17.46 -2.24 6.90
N ILE A 45 16.74 -1.71 7.90
CA ILE A 45 15.31 -1.98 8.08
C ILE A 45 14.48 -1.37 6.96
N ALA A 46 14.76 -0.13 6.55
CA ALA A 46 14.08 0.50 5.41
C ALA A 46 14.34 -0.27 4.10
N PHE A 47 15.58 -0.70 3.87
CA PHE A 47 15.93 -1.51 2.70
C PHE A 47 15.23 -2.88 2.71
N ILE A 48 15.22 -3.59 3.85
CA ILE A 48 14.54 -4.88 3.99
C ILE A 48 13.03 -4.73 3.79
N LEU A 49 12.41 -3.69 4.36
CA LEU A 49 10.98 -3.43 4.19
C LEU A 49 10.61 -3.13 2.74
N LEU A 50 11.33 -2.23 2.07
CA LEU A 50 11.08 -1.88 0.67
C LEU A 50 11.37 -3.05 -0.29
N GLY A 51 12.45 -3.80 -0.05
CA GLY A 51 12.80 -4.98 -0.81
C GLY A 51 11.79 -6.12 -0.64
N PHE A 52 11.34 -6.36 0.60
CA PHE A 52 10.29 -7.34 0.88
C PHE A 52 8.96 -6.96 0.24
N LEU A 53 8.56 -5.71 0.34
CA LEU A 53 7.34 -5.18 -0.26
C LEU A 53 7.36 -5.27 -1.79
N GLY A 54 8.45 -4.82 -2.42
CA GLY A 54 8.62 -4.90 -3.87
C GLY A 54 8.64 -6.36 -4.36
N GLY A 55 9.30 -7.25 -3.62
CA GLY A 55 9.29 -8.69 -3.88
C GLY A 55 7.90 -9.32 -3.75
N LYS A 56 7.11 -8.93 -2.73
CA LYS A 56 5.72 -9.38 -2.54
C LYS A 56 4.85 -8.97 -3.73
N MET A 57 4.93 -7.72 -4.19
CA MET A 57 4.16 -7.24 -5.34
C MET A 57 4.51 -8.00 -6.62
N ILE A 58 5.80 -8.29 -6.85
CA ILE A 58 6.23 -9.11 -7.99
C ILE A 58 5.68 -10.53 -7.85
N TYR A 59 5.77 -11.15 -6.68
CA TYR A 59 5.23 -12.48 -6.43
C TYR A 59 3.72 -12.55 -6.67
N GLU A 60 2.95 -11.58 -6.16
CA GLU A 60 1.50 -11.47 -6.38
C GLU A 60 1.18 -11.29 -7.88
N SER A 61 2.01 -10.53 -8.63
CA SER A 61 1.80 -10.33 -10.07
C SER A 61 1.99 -11.58 -10.94
N PHE A 62 2.66 -12.61 -10.42
CA PHE A 62 2.81 -13.92 -11.08
C PHE A 62 1.74 -14.94 -10.64
N GLY A 63 0.95 -14.64 -9.60
CA GLY A 63 -0.23 -15.41 -9.24
C GLY A 63 -1.38 -15.11 -10.20
N GLU A 64 -2.22 -16.10 -10.51
CA GLU A 64 -3.50 -15.84 -11.17
C GLU A 64 -4.37 -15.00 -10.24
N GLU A 65 -4.43 -13.69 -10.46
CA GLU A 65 -5.53 -12.90 -9.95
C GLU A 65 -6.81 -13.47 -10.57
N GLU A 66 -7.67 -14.06 -9.74
CA GLU A 66 -9.06 -14.28 -10.12
C GLU A 66 -9.67 -12.91 -10.44
N THR A 67 -9.58 -12.51 -11.72
CA THR A 67 -10.08 -11.27 -12.33
C THR A 67 -11.60 -11.16 -12.30
N THR A 68 -12.23 -11.80 -11.33
CA THR A 68 -13.63 -11.62 -11.02
C THR A 68 -13.73 -11.11 -9.58
N ILE A 69 -13.66 -9.78 -9.42
CA ILE A 69 -14.44 -9.12 -8.36
C ILE A 69 -15.92 -9.29 -8.74
N SER A 70 -16.39 -10.54 -8.77
CA SER A 70 -17.77 -10.92 -9.07
C SER A 70 -18.68 -10.62 -7.87
N SER A 71 -18.07 -10.37 -6.70
CA SER A 71 -18.77 -9.99 -5.48
C SER A 71 -17.92 -9.05 -4.63
N PHE A 72 -18.37 -7.79 -4.45
CA PHE A 72 -17.97 -6.91 -3.34
C PHE A 72 -18.49 -7.45 -2.00
N SER A 73 -18.21 -8.72 -1.72
CA SER A 73 -18.53 -9.35 -0.44
C SER A 73 -17.68 -8.66 0.63
N THR A 74 -18.28 -8.41 1.79
CA THR A 74 -17.59 -7.79 2.93
C THR A 74 -16.32 -8.55 3.30
N LYS A 75 -16.29 -9.88 3.10
CA LYS A 75 -15.09 -10.71 3.30
C LYS A 75 -13.98 -10.35 2.31
N THR A 76 -14.29 -10.23 1.03
CA THR A 76 -13.32 -9.87 -0.02
C THR A 76 -12.75 -8.48 0.19
N LEU A 77 -13.59 -7.49 0.55
CA LEU A 77 -13.10 -6.14 0.88
C LEU A 77 -12.15 -6.13 2.08
N LEU A 78 -12.45 -6.95 3.10
CA LEU A 78 -11.67 -7.01 4.32
C LEU A 78 -10.34 -7.73 4.08
N THR A 79 -10.35 -8.84 3.35
CA THR A 79 -9.12 -9.54 2.93
C THR A 79 -8.24 -8.64 2.07
N LEU A 80 -8.82 -7.95 1.07
CA LEU A 80 -8.09 -7.01 0.24
C LEU A 80 -7.55 -5.85 1.07
N GLY A 81 -8.40 -5.24 1.91
CA GLY A 81 -8.00 -4.16 2.80
C GLY A 81 -6.83 -4.54 3.69
N VAL A 82 -6.81 -5.74 4.27
CA VAL A 82 -5.67 -6.24 5.05
C VAL A 82 -4.46 -6.49 4.17
N ALA A 83 -4.59 -7.22 3.06
CA ALA A 83 -3.49 -7.59 2.18
C ALA A 83 -2.76 -6.37 1.60
N THR A 84 -3.51 -5.33 1.21
CA THR A 84 -2.95 -4.08 0.68
C THR A 84 -2.46 -3.14 1.79
N SER A 85 -2.99 -3.21 3.02
CA SER A 85 -2.58 -2.30 4.10
C SER A 85 -1.33 -2.73 4.85
N ILE A 86 -0.85 -3.96 4.64
CA ILE A 86 0.48 -4.39 5.11
C ILE A 86 1.58 -3.48 4.51
N ASP A 87 1.36 -2.96 3.29
CA ASP A 87 2.23 -1.95 2.67
C ASP A 87 2.23 -0.64 3.47
N ALA A 88 1.07 -0.05 3.74
CA ALA A 88 1.00 1.17 4.57
C ALA A 88 1.60 1.01 5.97
N LEU A 89 1.54 -0.19 6.54
CA LEU A 89 2.23 -0.48 7.80
C LEU A 89 3.74 -0.31 7.65
N ALA A 90 4.33 -0.84 6.58
CA ALA A 90 5.74 -0.70 6.28
C ALA A 90 6.15 0.78 6.15
N VAL A 91 5.37 1.56 5.40
CA VAL A 91 5.58 3.02 5.25
C VAL A 91 5.45 3.73 6.60
N GLY A 92 4.50 3.34 7.45
CA GLY A 92 4.33 3.87 8.80
C GLY A 92 5.54 3.63 9.70
N VAL A 93 6.10 2.41 9.65
CA VAL A 93 7.35 2.07 10.34
C VAL A 93 8.50 2.93 9.83
N SER A 94 8.64 3.11 8.52
CA SER A 94 9.67 3.98 7.92
C SER A 94 9.57 5.43 8.41
N MET A 95 8.35 5.97 8.54
CA MET A 95 8.12 7.33 9.06
C MET A 95 8.47 7.51 10.55
N ALA A 96 8.46 6.44 11.35
CA ALA A 96 8.85 6.52 12.77
C ALA A 96 10.32 6.91 12.93
N PHE A 97 11.17 6.46 12.02
CA PHE A 97 12.60 6.79 12.01
C PHE A 97 12.86 8.27 11.67
N LEU A 98 11.97 8.91 10.92
CA LEU A 98 12.06 10.33 10.58
C LEU A 98 11.69 11.29 11.75
N LYS A 99 11.25 10.75 12.91
CA LYS A 99 10.86 11.52 14.12
C LYS A 99 9.88 12.68 13.88
N THR A 100 9.14 12.65 12.76
CA THR A 100 8.14 13.66 12.39
C THR A 100 6.75 13.31 12.91
N SER A 101 5.89 14.32 13.06
CA SER A 101 4.49 14.13 13.47
C SER A 101 3.71 13.32 12.41
N ILE A 102 3.36 12.07 12.74
CA ILE A 102 2.69 11.13 11.82
C ILE A 102 1.22 11.47 11.53
N TYR A 103 0.57 12.22 12.41
CA TYR A 103 -0.88 12.47 12.32
C TYR A 103 -1.29 13.13 11.00
N PHE A 104 -0.49 14.08 10.51
CA PHE A 104 -0.75 14.78 9.25
C PHE A 104 -0.46 13.90 8.02
N PRO A 105 0.70 13.22 7.89
CA PRO A 105 0.94 12.23 6.85
C PRO A 105 -0.10 11.11 6.80
N ALA A 106 -0.46 10.51 7.94
CA ALA A 106 -1.43 9.42 8.00
C ALA A 106 -2.83 9.87 7.55
N PHE A 107 -3.24 11.08 7.91
CA PHE A 107 -4.50 11.66 7.41
C PHE A 107 -4.48 11.85 5.89
N ILE A 108 -3.38 12.38 5.35
CA ILE A 108 -3.21 12.56 3.90
C ILE A 108 -3.26 11.21 3.19
N ILE A 109 -2.51 10.21 3.67
CA ILE A 109 -2.49 8.86 3.08
C ILE A 109 -3.89 8.26 3.06
N GLY A 110 -4.62 8.31 4.18
CA GLY A 110 -5.98 7.81 4.26
C GLY A 110 -6.94 8.54 3.31
N PHE A 111 -6.87 9.87 3.24
CA PHE A 111 -7.73 10.69 2.39
C PHE A 111 -7.44 10.51 0.89
N VAL A 112 -6.16 10.52 0.51
CA VAL A 112 -5.73 10.31 -0.88
C VAL A 112 -6.09 8.90 -1.33
N THR A 113 -5.88 7.89 -0.48
CA THR A 113 -6.29 6.51 -0.76
C THR A 113 -7.79 6.41 -0.99
N PHE A 114 -8.59 7.05 -0.14
CA PHE A 114 -10.04 7.11 -0.30
C PHE A 114 -10.42 7.71 -1.66
N ALA A 115 -9.87 8.89 -2.00
CA ALA A 115 -10.16 9.57 -3.25
C ALA A 115 -9.73 8.73 -4.48
N LEU A 116 -8.50 8.20 -4.46
CA LEU A 116 -7.95 7.37 -5.53
C LEU A 116 -8.69 6.05 -5.69
N SER A 117 -9.10 5.40 -4.61
CA SER A 117 -9.91 4.18 -4.69
C SER A 117 -11.27 4.45 -5.33
N LEU A 118 -11.87 5.59 -5.03
CA LEU A 118 -13.17 5.98 -5.57
C LEU A 118 -13.08 6.31 -7.06
N ILE A 119 -12.05 7.09 -7.46
CA ILE A 119 -11.74 7.37 -8.87
C ILE A 119 -11.36 6.07 -9.60
N GLY A 120 -10.56 5.22 -8.98
CA GLY A 120 -10.08 3.95 -9.53
C GLY A 120 -11.21 3.00 -9.84
N VAL A 121 -12.22 2.86 -8.97
CA VAL A 121 -13.39 2.03 -9.25
C VAL A 121 -14.24 2.60 -10.40
N ILE A 122 -14.42 3.93 -10.46
CA ILE A 122 -15.16 4.59 -11.55
C ILE A 122 -14.44 4.41 -12.89
N SER A 123 -13.14 4.70 -12.91
CA SER A 123 -12.30 4.55 -14.09
C SER A 123 -12.17 3.08 -14.48
N GLY A 124 -12.00 2.16 -13.54
CA GLY A 124 -11.96 0.72 -13.79
C GLY A 124 -13.27 0.17 -14.37
N TYR A 125 -14.42 0.68 -13.93
CA TYR A 125 -15.70 0.35 -14.55
C TYR A 125 -15.79 0.83 -16.00
N ARG A 126 -15.23 2.00 -16.32
CA ARG A 126 -15.26 2.60 -17.67
C ARG A 126 -14.20 2.04 -18.62
N PHE A 127 -13.02 1.70 -18.10
CA PHE A 127 -11.83 1.29 -18.85
C PHE A 127 -11.47 -0.19 -18.69
N GLY A 128 -12.23 -0.98 -17.92
CA GLY A 128 -11.99 -2.40 -17.64
C GLY A 128 -12.01 -3.34 -18.86
N LYS A 129 -12.05 -2.80 -20.08
CA LYS A 129 -11.79 -3.52 -21.34
C LYS A 129 -10.31 -3.54 -21.75
N ILE A 130 -9.43 -2.76 -21.13
CA ILE A 130 -7.99 -2.78 -21.43
C ILE A 130 -7.35 -3.98 -20.72
N LYS A 131 -7.57 -5.19 -21.26
CA LYS A 131 -6.86 -6.41 -20.86
C LYS A 131 -5.49 -6.41 -21.53
N GLY A 132 -4.41 -6.23 -20.77
CA GLY A 132 -3.07 -6.49 -21.34
C GLY A 132 -1.88 -5.86 -20.62
N ILE A 133 -2.09 -4.92 -19.69
CA ILE A 133 -0.99 -4.31 -18.95
C ILE A 133 -1.01 -4.82 -17.51
N ASN A 134 0.02 -5.60 -17.13
CA ASN A 134 0.25 -6.03 -15.75
C ASN A 134 0.80 -4.86 -14.94
N VAL A 135 -0.10 -3.97 -14.49
CA VAL A 135 0.24 -2.75 -13.75
C VAL A 135 0.98 -3.09 -12.44
N GLU A 136 0.67 -4.23 -11.81
CA GLU A 136 1.32 -4.70 -10.59
C GLU A 136 2.82 -5.01 -10.78
N LEU A 137 3.17 -5.69 -11.88
CA LEU A 137 4.57 -5.98 -12.22
C LEU A 137 5.38 -4.69 -12.37
N PHE A 138 4.80 -3.71 -13.07
CA PHE A 138 5.47 -2.42 -13.30
C PHE A 138 5.66 -1.64 -12.00
N GLY A 139 4.64 -1.66 -11.12
CA GLY A 139 4.72 -1.07 -9.79
C GLY A 139 5.80 -1.74 -8.93
N GLY A 140 5.85 -3.06 -8.90
CA GLY A 140 6.87 -3.83 -8.16
C GLY A 140 8.29 -3.52 -8.62
N ILE A 141 8.53 -3.45 -9.94
CA ILE A 141 9.84 -3.10 -10.50
C ILE A 141 10.27 -1.69 -10.07
N ILE A 142 9.38 -0.70 -10.17
CA ILE A 142 9.67 0.68 -9.74
C ILE A 142 10.01 0.72 -8.26
N LEU A 143 9.26 -0.01 -7.42
CA LEU A 143 9.47 -0.03 -5.98
C LEU A 143 10.84 -0.61 -5.59
N ILE A 144 11.23 -1.72 -6.23
CA ILE A 144 12.56 -2.31 -6.05
C ILE A 144 13.64 -1.34 -6.49
N ALA A 145 13.46 -0.67 -7.64
CA ALA A 145 14.43 0.32 -8.13
C ALA A 145 14.61 1.48 -7.14
N ILE A 146 13.53 1.96 -6.51
CA ILE A 146 13.59 2.98 -5.47
C ILE A 146 14.35 2.47 -4.24
N GLY A 147 14.05 1.25 -3.77
CA GLY A 147 14.77 0.64 -2.64
C GLY A 147 16.27 0.47 -2.89
N VAL A 148 16.65 0.06 -4.11
CA VAL A 148 18.05 -0.06 -4.53
C VAL A 148 18.72 1.32 -4.62
N LYS A 149 18.01 2.34 -5.14
CA LYS A 149 18.55 3.72 -5.20
C LYS A 149 18.90 4.24 -3.80
N ILE A 150 18.00 4.08 -2.83
CA ILE A 150 18.22 4.51 -1.44
C ILE A 150 19.45 3.81 -0.84
N LEU A 151 19.63 2.51 -1.10
CA LEU A 151 20.79 1.76 -0.63
C LEU A 151 22.11 2.30 -1.22
N ILE A 152 22.16 2.54 -2.53
CA ILE A 152 23.37 3.04 -3.21
C ILE A 152 23.73 4.44 -2.74
N GLU A 153 22.74 5.32 -2.62
CA GLU A 153 22.92 6.72 -2.23
C GLU A 153 23.53 6.86 -0.83
N HIS A 154 23.18 5.96 0.10
CA HIS A 154 23.77 5.94 1.44
C HIS A 154 25.08 5.15 1.57
N LEU A 155 25.38 4.23 0.65
CA LEU A 155 26.65 3.49 0.66
C LEU A 155 27.81 4.30 0.05
N MET A 156 27.46 5.40 -0.65
CA MET A 156 28.40 6.34 -1.29
C MET A 156 28.54 7.68 -0.54
N GLU A 157 27.80 7.90 0.55
CA GLU A 157 28.02 8.98 1.55
C GLU A 157 28.94 8.52 2.68
#